data_AF-A0A2N7R8K0-F1
#
_entry.id   AF-A0A2N7R8K0-F1
#
_cell.length_a   1.000
_cell.length_b   1.000
_cell.length_c   1.000
_cell.angle_alpha   90.00
_cell.angle_beta   90.00
_cell.angle_gamma   90.00
#
_symmetry.space_group_name_H-M   'P 1'
#
loop_
_entity.id
_entity.type
_entity.pdbx_description
1 polymer ?
#
loop_
_entity_poly.entity_id
_entity_poly.type
_entity_poly.pdbx_seq_one_letter_code
_entity_poly.pdbx_strand_id
1 'polypeptide(L)'
;MQFRTVLPALAAVFLSLSASAAHAADASCAIPRNVSYVDYDVKPSDEKNTCYKQSTNVPTDHFMLALSWSPGFCDSQRRRGEVSKKAAFQCAESNHFGWIVHGLWAQSDNPATCEDISVTPPRKTDLHPRYCKGNLPKLAPSDILPYMCMQPGEALLQGEWEKHGACDFDTAKQYFEKERELFQALKLPDTTMPKNELFQWMKQHNPQLKGRWLGYEKHSGELRICYSKDFKVIDCKK
;
A
#
# COMPACT_ATOMS: atom_id res chain seq x y z
N MET A 1 -48.79 14.37 77.17
CA MET A 1 -49.05 15.20 75.97
C MET A 1 -47.81 16.04 75.71
N GLN A 2 -46.91 15.58 74.83
CA GLN A 2 -45.85 16.37 74.21
C GLN A 2 -45.24 15.52 73.08
N PHE A 3 -45.57 15.88 71.85
CA PHE A 3 -45.03 15.25 70.64
C PHE A 3 -43.60 15.75 70.41
N ARG A 4 -42.64 14.83 70.27
CA ARG A 4 -41.33 15.12 69.68
C ARG A 4 -41.23 14.39 68.36
N THR A 5 -41.40 15.16 67.29
CA THR A 5 -41.16 14.78 65.90
C THR A 5 -39.66 14.57 65.70
N VAL A 6 -39.26 13.37 65.29
CA VAL A 6 -37.90 13.09 64.81
C VAL A 6 -38.00 12.85 63.31
N LEU A 7 -37.49 13.80 62.51
CA LEU A 7 -37.33 13.62 61.07
C LEU A 7 -36.24 12.57 60.80
N PRO A 8 -36.43 11.62 59.87
CA PRO A 8 -35.33 10.78 59.40
C PRO A 8 -34.44 11.59 58.46
N ALA A 9 -33.14 11.62 58.75
CA ALA A 9 -32.13 12.18 57.86
C ALA A 9 -31.98 11.29 56.61
N LEU A 10 -32.42 11.80 55.46
CA LEU A 10 -32.11 11.21 54.15
C LEU A 10 -30.63 11.45 53.84
N ALA A 11 -29.80 10.42 54.02
CA ALA A 11 -28.44 10.40 53.52
C ALA A 11 -28.48 10.21 51.99
N ALA A 12 -28.34 11.31 51.24
CA ALA A 12 -28.17 11.28 49.80
C ALA A 12 -26.77 10.74 49.47
N VAL A 13 -26.70 9.48 49.05
CA VAL A 13 -25.47 8.89 48.49
C VAL A 13 -25.28 9.45 47.08
N PHE A 14 -24.42 10.45 46.95
CA PHE A 14 -23.93 10.91 45.65
C PHE A 14 -22.99 9.84 45.07
N LEU A 15 -23.49 8.98 44.19
CA LEU A 15 -22.65 8.20 43.29
C LEU A 15 -22.00 9.16 42.31
N SER A 16 -20.75 9.54 42.57
CA SER A 16 -19.90 10.20 41.58
C SER A 16 -19.62 9.22 40.46
N LEU A 17 -20.32 9.35 39.33
CA LEU A 17 -19.89 8.72 38.07
C LEU A 17 -18.62 9.43 37.62
N SER A 18 -17.47 8.87 38.00
CA SER A 18 -16.21 9.16 37.32
C SER A 18 -16.33 8.63 35.90
N ALA A 19 -16.70 9.51 34.97
CA ALA A 19 -16.58 9.24 33.55
C ALA A 19 -15.09 9.07 33.24
N SER A 20 -14.64 7.82 33.17
CA SER A 20 -13.35 7.48 32.59
C SER A 20 -13.37 7.98 31.15
N ALA A 21 -12.70 9.09 30.87
CA ALA A 21 -12.42 9.52 29.51
C ALA A 21 -11.64 8.38 28.84
N ALA A 22 -12.32 7.67 27.94
CA ALA A 22 -11.70 6.68 27.08
C ALA A 22 -10.53 7.36 26.37
N HIS A 23 -9.31 6.93 26.68
CA HIS A 23 -8.14 7.32 25.91
C HIS A 23 -8.31 6.71 24.52
N ALA A 24 -8.68 7.53 23.54
CA ALA A 24 -8.60 7.14 22.13
C ALA A 24 -7.14 7.25 21.66
N ALA A 25 -6.30 6.31 22.07
CA ALA A 25 -5.16 5.84 21.27
C ALA A 25 -5.69 4.59 20.53
N ASP A 26 -5.48 4.30 19.25
CA ASP A 26 -4.54 4.73 18.23
C ASP A 26 -5.24 4.44 16.88
N ALA A 27 -5.46 5.43 16.01
CA ALA A 27 -5.88 5.12 14.64
C ALA A 27 -4.67 5.24 13.72
N SER A 28 -3.86 4.17 13.60
CA SER A 28 -2.80 4.10 12.58
C SER A 28 -3.39 4.15 11.16
N CYS A 29 -4.63 3.68 10.99
CA CYS A 29 -5.41 3.83 9.77
C CYS A 29 -6.91 3.84 10.07
N ALA A 30 -7.58 4.96 9.75
CA ALA A 30 -9.03 5.10 9.76
C ALA A 30 -9.58 5.01 8.34
N ILE A 31 -10.08 3.83 7.96
CA ILE A 31 -10.73 3.61 6.65
C ILE A 31 -11.95 4.54 6.54
N PRO A 32 -12.08 5.32 5.45
CA PRO A 32 -13.21 6.21 5.31
C PRO A 32 -14.47 5.41 4.98
N ARG A 33 -15.65 5.91 5.39
CA ARG A 33 -16.93 5.26 5.07
C ARG A 33 -17.23 5.21 3.57
N ASN A 34 -16.71 6.20 2.84
CA ASN A 34 -16.81 6.33 1.39
C ASN A 34 -15.43 6.66 0.83
N VAL A 35 -15.23 6.38 -0.44
CA VAL A 35 -14.06 6.87 -1.20
C VAL A 35 -14.01 8.40 -1.16
N SER A 36 -12.81 8.95 -1.01
CA SER A 36 -12.56 10.40 -0.97
C SER A 36 -12.63 11.04 -2.36
N TYR A 37 -12.35 10.25 -3.40
CA TYR A 37 -12.27 10.70 -4.77
C TYR A 37 -13.39 10.08 -5.60
N VAL A 38 -14.26 10.91 -6.19
CA VAL A 38 -15.43 10.42 -6.95
C VAL A 38 -14.99 9.69 -8.24
N ASP A 39 -13.84 10.06 -8.79
CA ASP A 39 -13.33 9.46 -10.02
C ASP A 39 -11.87 9.02 -9.95
N TYR A 40 -11.60 7.99 -9.14
CA TYR A 40 -10.28 7.34 -9.04
C TYR A 40 -9.94 6.40 -10.19
N ASP A 41 -10.67 6.47 -11.30
CA ASP A 41 -10.35 5.66 -12.47
C ASP A 41 -8.94 6.00 -12.98
N VAL A 42 -8.19 4.97 -13.35
CA VAL A 42 -6.85 5.09 -13.94
C VAL A 42 -6.90 4.29 -15.22
N LYS A 43 -6.45 4.90 -16.33
CA LYS A 43 -6.59 4.31 -17.66
C LYS A 43 -5.23 4.10 -18.29
N PRO A 44 -5.08 3.18 -19.27
CA PRO A 44 -3.81 3.00 -19.98
C PRO A 44 -3.40 4.26 -20.76
N SER A 45 -4.36 5.12 -21.12
CA SER A 45 -4.10 6.41 -21.76
C SER A 45 -3.31 7.38 -20.88
N ASP A 46 -3.42 7.25 -19.55
CA ASP A 46 -2.75 8.12 -18.57
C ASP A 46 -1.26 7.79 -18.42
N GLU A 47 -0.82 6.64 -18.95
CA GLU A 47 0.58 6.24 -18.94
C GLU A 47 1.42 7.22 -19.77
N LYS A 48 2.42 7.82 -19.13
CA LYS A 48 3.28 8.83 -19.77
C LYS A 48 4.40 8.19 -20.56
N ASN A 49 4.93 7.06 -20.06
CA ASN A 49 5.99 6.34 -20.75
C ASN A 49 5.38 5.55 -21.90
N THR A 50 5.72 5.96 -23.13
CA THR A 50 5.15 5.38 -24.35
C THR A 50 5.50 3.91 -24.53
N CYS A 51 6.66 3.47 -24.02
CA CYS A 51 7.07 2.06 -24.04
C CYS A 51 6.12 1.17 -23.23
N TYR A 52 5.57 1.66 -22.12
CA TYR A 52 4.71 0.80 -21.30
C TYR A 52 3.33 0.53 -21.94
N LYS A 53 2.90 1.35 -22.91
CA LYS A 53 1.63 1.15 -23.63
C LYS A 53 1.64 -0.06 -24.56
N GLN A 54 2.82 -0.54 -24.95
CA GLN A 54 3.00 -1.73 -25.80
C GLN A 54 3.31 -3.00 -25.00
N SER A 55 3.29 -2.93 -23.67
CA SER A 55 3.70 -4.04 -22.78
C SER A 55 2.55 -5.00 -22.41
N THR A 56 1.51 -5.05 -23.25
CA THR A 56 0.22 -5.72 -22.94
C THR A 56 0.23 -7.23 -23.14
N ASN A 57 1.12 -7.75 -24.00
CA ASN A 57 1.18 -9.17 -24.35
C ASN A 57 2.50 -9.84 -23.90
N VAL A 58 3.09 -9.34 -22.82
CA VAL A 58 4.30 -9.91 -22.23
C VAL A 58 3.91 -10.99 -21.22
N PRO A 59 4.52 -12.19 -21.23
CA PRO A 59 4.22 -13.23 -20.25
C PRO A 59 4.71 -12.87 -18.85
N THR A 60 3.92 -13.25 -17.85
CA THR A 60 4.31 -13.19 -16.43
C THR A 60 5.05 -14.46 -16.04
N ASP A 61 6.32 -14.30 -15.67
CA ASP A 61 7.22 -15.37 -15.24
C ASP A 61 7.42 -15.38 -13.71
N HIS A 62 7.33 -14.21 -13.08
CA HIS A 62 7.45 -14.04 -11.62
C HIS A 62 6.71 -12.79 -11.15
N PHE A 63 6.65 -12.60 -9.83
CA PHE A 63 6.05 -11.43 -9.20
C PHE A 63 7.07 -10.66 -8.36
N MET A 64 6.88 -9.36 -8.25
CA MET A 64 7.65 -8.47 -7.38
C MET A 64 6.70 -7.68 -6.48
N LEU A 65 6.72 -7.97 -5.19
CA LEU A 65 6.03 -7.15 -4.19
C LEU A 65 6.88 -5.91 -3.92
N ALA A 66 6.36 -4.75 -4.30
CA ALA A 66 6.95 -3.44 -4.07
C ALA A 66 6.37 -2.81 -2.79
N LEU A 67 7.23 -2.46 -1.84
CA LEU A 67 6.86 -1.90 -0.55
C LEU A 67 7.43 -0.48 -0.39
N SER A 68 6.57 0.48 -0.07
CA SER A 68 6.95 1.88 0.12
C SER A 68 6.98 2.26 1.60
N TRP A 69 7.97 3.06 1.98
CA TRP A 69 8.03 3.67 3.31
C TRP A 69 7.24 4.98 3.33
N SER A 70 6.05 4.96 3.93
CA SER A 70 5.11 6.09 3.87
C SER A 70 5.64 7.40 4.45
N PRO A 71 6.36 7.43 5.59
CA PRO A 71 6.90 8.69 6.11
C PRO A 71 7.83 9.37 5.11
N GLY A 72 8.73 8.60 4.48
CA GLY A 72 9.64 9.12 3.44
C GLY A 72 8.89 9.60 2.19
N PHE A 73 7.88 8.86 1.75
CA PHE A 73 7.02 9.28 0.64
C PHE A 73 6.29 10.60 0.96
N CYS A 74 5.64 10.69 2.12
CA CYS A 74 4.89 11.88 2.53
C CYS A 74 5.79 13.10 2.74
N ASP A 75 7.00 12.92 3.28
CA ASP A 75 8.01 13.98 3.35
C ASP A 75 8.43 14.46 1.95
N SER A 76 8.56 13.54 0.99
CA SER A 76 8.86 13.90 -0.40
C SER A 76 7.73 14.70 -1.06
N GLN A 77 6.47 14.36 -0.76
CA GLN A 77 5.29 15.07 -1.26
C GLN A 77 5.23 16.49 -0.70
N ARG A 78 5.39 16.65 0.63
CA ARG A 78 5.42 17.97 1.29
C ARG A 78 6.54 18.87 0.77
N ARG A 79 7.73 18.31 0.51
CA ARG A 79 8.85 19.07 -0.08
C ARG A 79 8.58 19.57 -1.51
N ARG A 80 7.68 18.92 -2.24
CA ARG A 80 7.27 19.33 -3.60
C ARG A 80 6.14 20.37 -3.59
N GLY A 81 5.56 20.67 -2.43
CA GLY A 81 4.46 21.62 -2.26
C GLY A 81 3.25 21.00 -1.58
N GLU A 82 2.05 21.37 -2.03
CA GLU A 82 0.80 20.84 -1.48
C GLU A 82 0.67 19.34 -1.72
N VAL A 83 0.27 18.60 -0.68
CA VAL A 83 -0.02 17.16 -0.79
C VAL A 83 -1.20 16.97 -1.72
N SER A 84 -1.01 16.22 -2.81
CA SER A 84 -2.07 15.97 -3.78
C SER A 84 -3.24 15.22 -3.14
N LYS A 85 -4.46 15.43 -3.65
CA LYS A 85 -5.66 14.70 -3.20
C LYS A 85 -5.50 13.18 -3.23
N LYS A 86 -4.75 12.65 -4.22
CA LYS A 86 -4.46 11.22 -4.35
C LYS A 86 -3.58 10.67 -3.22
N ALA A 87 -2.72 11.50 -2.65
CA ALA A 87 -1.84 11.13 -1.54
C ALA A 87 -2.41 11.56 -0.17
N ALA A 88 -3.52 12.30 -0.15
CA ALA A 88 -4.07 12.87 1.08
C ALA A 88 -4.43 11.78 2.09
N PHE A 89 -5.03 10.66 1.67
CA PHE A 89 -5.35 9.58 2.60
C PHE A 89 -4.11 8.99 3.31
N GLN A 90 -3.00 8.86 2.58
CA GLN A 90 -1.73 8.35 3.10
C GLN A 90 -0.96 9.37 3.95
N CYS A 91 -1.07 10.66 3.61
CA CYS A 91 -0.18 11.70 4.13
C CYS A 91 -0.86 12.77 4.99
N ALA A 92 -2.18 12.74 5.14
CA ALA A 92 -2.93 13.60 6.04
C ALA A 92 -2.73 13.19 7.50
N GLU A 93 -2.92 14.15 8.40
CA GLU A 93 -2.59 14.02 9.82
C GLU A 93 -3.39 12.94 10.57
N SER A 94 -4.55 12.51 10.05
CA SER A 94 -5.40 11.53 10.72
C SER A 94 -4.97 10.07 10.51
N ASN A 95 -4.04 9.79 9.59
CA ASN A 95 -3.53 8.45 9.34
C ASN A 95 -2.01 8.45 9.37
N HIS A 96 -1.43 7.42 10.00
CA HIS A 96 0.00 7.25 10.11
C HIS A 96 0.40 5.84 9.68
N PHE A 97 1.00 5.76 8.50
CA PHE A 97 1.47 4.51 7.91
C PHE A 97 2.98 4.36 8.10
N GLY A 98 3.42 3.11 8.29
CA GLY A 98 4.81 2.70 8.11
C GLY A 98 5.04 2.21 6.68
N TRP A 99 5.48 0.96 6.56
CA TRP A 99 5.53 0.26 5.27
C TRP A 99 4.12 -0.01 4.75
N ILE A 100 3.93 0.23 3.45
CA ILE A 100 2.69 -0.07 2.72
C ILE A 100 3.03 -0.83 1.44
N VAL A 101 2.05 -1.57 0.93
CA VAL A 101 2.11 -2.16 -0.41
C VAL A 101 1.97 -1.03 -1.42
N HIS A 102 2.97 -0.90 -2.30
CA HIS A 102 2.82 -0.13 -3.52
C HIS A 102 2.03 -0.97 -4.52
N GLY A 103 2.50 -2.19 -4.79
CA GLY A 103 1.78 -3.18 -5.59
C GLY A 103 2.53 -4.51 -5.71
N LEU A 104 1.86 -5.52 -6.25
CA LEU A 104 2.42 -6.81 -6.65
C LEU A 104 2.56 -6.89 -8.18
N TRP A 105 3.75 -6.62 -8.67
CA TRP A 105 3.96 -6.45 -10.11
C TRP A 105 4.28 -7.76 -10.79
N ALA A 106 3.50 -8.11 -11.81
CA ALA A 106 3.87 -9.12 -12.78
C ALA A 106 5.18 -8.73 -13.48
N GLN A 107 6.10 -9.68 -13.57
CA GLN A 107 7.42 -9.50 -14.16
C GLN A 107 7.68 -10.58 -15.20
N SER A 108 8.50 -10.23 -16.19
CA SER A 108 9.02 -11.17 -17.17
C SER A 108 10.50 -11.40 -16.91
N ASP A 109 10.93 -12.63 -17.20
CA ASP A 109 12.30 -13.06 -17.11
C ASP A 109 13.15 -12.60 -18.28
N ASN A 110 12.52 -12.34 -19.42
CA ASN A 110 13.14 -11.89 -20.67
C ASN A 110 12.33 -10.74 -21.27
N PRO A 111 12.20 -9.60 -20.57
CA PRO A 111 11.46 -8.47 -21.10
C PRO A 111 12.16 -7.95 -22.37
N ALA A 112 11.37 -7.69 -23.42
CA ALA A 112 11.85 -6.87 -24.52
C ALA A 112 12.17 -5.46 -24.00
N THR A 113 12.99 -4.71 -24.74
CA THR A 113 13.37 -3.36 -24.35
C THR A 113 12.90 -2.35 -25.36
N CYS A 114 12.53 -1.16 -24.88
CA CYS A 114 12.10 -0.04 -25.70
C CYS A 114 12.82 1.24 -25.28
N GLU A 115 13.07 2.13 -26.23
CA GLU A 115 13.57 3.47 -25.94
C GLU A 115 12.40 4.43 -25.69
N ASP A 116 12.26 4.87 -24.44
CA ASP A 116 11.23 5.81 -24.02
C ASP A 116 11.61 7.21 -24.50
N ILE A 117 11.08 7.59 -25.66
CA ILE A 117 11.27 8.90 -26.28
C ILE A 117 10.40 10.01 -25.69
N SER A 118 9.60 9.71 -24.65
CA SER A 118 8.82 10.74 -23.94
C SER A 118 9.68 11.62 -23.01
N VAL A 119 10.94 11.23 -22.81
CA VAL A 119 11.94 11.93 -22.00
C VAL A 119 13.23 12.16 -22.80
N THR A 120 13.99 13.19 -22.45
CA THR A 120 15.26 13.54 -23.11
C THR A 120 16.41 13.55 -22.10
N PRO A 121 17.49 12.77 -22.30
CA PRO A 121 17.69 11.79 -23.39
C PRO A 121 16.73 10.59 -23.29
N PRO A 122 16.49 9.85 -24.39
CA PRO A 122 15.66 8.65 -24.38
C PRO A 122 16.14 7.65 -23.32
N ARG A 123 15.20 7.04 -22.62
CA ARG A 123 15.50 6.08 -21.56
C ARG A 123 15.16 4.66 -22.00
N LYS A 124 16.14 3.77 -21.96
CA LYS A 124 15.89 2.33 -22.15
C LYS A 124 14.97 1.82 -21.05
N THR A 125 13.88 1.17 -21.44
CA THR A 125 12.80 0.70 -20.59
C THR A 125 12.56 -0.78 -20.85
N ASP A 126 12.57 -1.60 -19.80
CA ASP A 126 12.21 -3.01 -19.88
C ASP A 126 10.68 -3.17 -19.87
N LEU A 127 10.19 -3.98 -20.80
CA LEU A 127 8.77 -4.20 -21.02
C LEU A 127 8.28 -5.39 -20.20
N HIS A 128 7.96 -5.15 -18.94
CA HIS A 128 7.28 -6.13 -18.07
C HIS A 128 5.76 -6.11 -18.29
N PRO A 129 5.04 -7.21 -18.01
CA PRO A 129 3.60 -7.32 -18.26
C PRO A 129 2.81 -6.17 -17.63
N ARG A 130 2.08 -5.42 -18.47
CA ARG A 130 1.27 -4.29 -18.02
C ARG A 130 0.00 -4.11 -18.85
N TYR A 131 -1.10 -3.73 -18.22
CA TYR A 131 -2.38 -3.45 -18.89
C TYR A 131 -2.85 -4.61 -19.79
N CYS A 132 -2.63 -5.87 -19.37
CA CYS A 132 -2.84 -7.05 -20.20
C CYS A 132 -4.32 -7.30 -20.57
N LYS A 133 -5.26 -6.68 -19.84
CA LYS A 133 -6.70 -6.68 -20.15
C LYS A 133 -7.20 -5.33 -20.68
N GLY A 134 -6.29 -4.44 -21.08
CA GLY A 134 -6.60 -3.11 -21.57
C GLY A 134 -7.18 -2.18 -20.49
N ASN A 135 -8.10 -1.31 -20.90
CA ASN A 135 -8.81 -0.39 -20.01
C ASN A 135 -9.95 -1.12 -19.31
N LEU A 136 -9.82 -1.33 -18.00
CA LEU A 136 -10.80 -2.01 -17.17
C LEU A 136 -11.79 -0.99 -16.59
N PRO A 137 -12.99 -1.44 -16.17
CA PRO A 137 -13.89 -0.56 -15.45
C PRO A 137 -13.32 -0.16 -14.08
N LYS A 138 -13.63 1.06 -13.65
CA LYS A 138 -13.42 1.51 -12.27
C LYS A 138 -14.06 0.52 -11.29
N LEU A 139 -13.26 0.02 -10.35
CA LEU A 139 -13.71 -0.89 -9.29
C LEU A 139 -14.74 -0.20 -8.39
N ALA A 140 -15.63 -0.96 -7.76
CA ALA A 140 -16.56 -0.39 -6.78
C ALA A 140 -15.83 -0.05 -5.47
N PRO A 141 -16.32 0.93 -4.68
CA PRO A 141 -15.76 1.21 -3.35
C PRO A 141 -15.61 -0.03 -2.46
N SER A 142 -16.54 -0.98 -2.53
CA SER A 142 -16.50 -2.24 -1.78
C SER A 142 -15.29 -3.12 -2.11
N ASP A 143 -14.71 -2.98 -3.30
CA ASP A 143 -13.56 -3.75 -3.76
C ASP A 143 -12.22 -3.12 -3.34
N ILE A 144 -12.22 -1.85 -2.94
CA ILE A 144 -11.01 -1.06 -2.63
C ILE A 144 -10.88 -0.79 -1.14
N LEU A 145 -11.97 -0.35 -0.49
CA LEU A 145 -11.95 0.07 0.92
C LEU A 145 -11.33 -0.95 1.88
N PRO A 146 -11.54 -2.29 1.72
CA PRO A 146 -10.91 -3.28 2.60
C PRO A 146 -9.37 -3.29 2.59
N TYR A 147 -8.74 -2.73 1.56
CA TYR A 147 -7.30 -2.76 1.34
C TYR A 147 -6.61 -1.41 1.63
N MET A 148 -7.38 -0.36 1.92
CA MET A 148 -6.86 1.00 2.11
C MET A 148 -5.80 1.12 3.23
N CYS A 149 -5.86 0.26 4.26
CA CYS A 149 -4.87 0.33 5.33
C CYS A 149 -3.52 -0.33 5.01
N MET A 150 -3.46 -1.20 4.00
CA MET A 150 -2.20 -1.76 3.53
C MET A 150 -1.67 -1.05 2.28
N GLN A 151 -2.57 -0.44 1.49
CA GLN A 151 -2.28 0.25 0.24
C GLN A 151 -3.11 1.54 0.16
N PRO A 152 -2.65 2.63 0.79
CA PRO A 152 -3.44 3.84 1.02
C PRO A 152 -3.61 4.69 -0.25
N GLY A 153 -4.70 4.46 -0.96
CA GLY A 153 -5.16 5.33 -2.05
C GLY A 153 -6.06 4.61 -3.05
N GLU A 154 -7.22 5.19 -3.36
CA GLU A 154 -8.19 4.57 -4.26
C GLU A 154 -7.66 4.48 -5.68
N ALA A 155 -7.02 5.55 -6.17
CA ALA A 155 -6.39 5.57 -7.49
C ALA A 155 -5.14 4.68 -7.55
N LEU A 156 -4.47 4.46 -6.41
CA LEU A 156 -3.37 3.51 -6.32
C LEU A 156 -3.90 2.08 -6.48
N LEU A 157 -4.91 1.68 -5.69
CA LEU A 157 -5.53 0.37 -5.80
C LEU A 157 -6.10 0.10 -7.20
N GLN A 158 -6.87 1.04 -7.78
CA GLN A 158 -7.36 0.91 -9.15
C GLN A 158 -6.22 0.75 -10.17
N GLY A 159 -5.21 1.62 -10.09
CA GLY A 159 -4.08 1.62 -11.00
C GLY A 159 -3.29 0.33 -10.95
N GLU A 160 -2.95 -0.16 -9.74
CA GLU A 160 -2.16 -1.38 -9.56
C GLU A 160 -2.92 -2.64 -10.02
N TRP A 161 -4.24 -2.69 -9.77
CA TRP A 161 -5.07 -3.77 -10.33
C TRP A 161 -5.05 -3.78 -11.86
N GLU A 162 -5.42 -2.67 -12.49
CA GLU A 162 -5.54 -2.63 -13.96
C GLU A 162 -4.20 -2.83 -14.65
N LYS A 163 -3.18 -2.17 -14.10
CA LYS A 163 -1.85 -2.14 -14.70
C LYS A 163 -1.10 -3.44 -14.48
N HIS A 164 -1.17 -4.04 -13.31
CA HIS A 164 -0.29 -5.14 -12.92
C HIS A 164 -1.06 -6.41 -12.57
N GLY A 165 -2.08 -6.30 -11.71
CA GLY A 165 -2.84 -7.47 -11.25
C GLY A 165 -3.58 -8.20 -12.37
N ALA A 166 -4.20 -7.46 -13.28
CA ALA A 166 -4.99 -8.01 -14.38
C ALA A 166 -4.19 -8.90 -15.37
N CYS A 167 -2.86 -8.90 -15.30
CA CYS A 167 -1.98 -9.71 -16.13
C CYS A 167 -1.88 -11.18 -15.74
N ASP A 168 -2.16 -11.54 -14.48
CA ASP A 168 -2.06 -12.95 -14.02
C ASP A 168 -3.12 -13.32 -12.97
N PHE A 169 -4.10 -12.44 -12.74
CA PHE A 169 -5.24 -12.68 -11.85
C PHE A 169 -6.57 -12.45 -12.58
N ASP A 170 -7.57 -13.25 -12.22
CA ASP A 170 -8.90 -13.16 -12.84
C ASP A 170 -9.70 -11.98 -12.28
N THR A 171 -9.53 -11.68 -10.99
CA THR A 171 -10.29 -10.63 -10.28
C THR A 171 -9.41 -9.76 -9.39
N ALA A 172 -9.82 -8.50 -9.20
CA ALA A 172 -9.14 -7.56 -8.30
C ALA A 172 -9.08 -8.07 -6.85
N LYS A 173 -10.14 -8.74 -6.39
CA LYS A 173 -10.18 -9.36 -5.06
C LYS A 173 -9.09 -10.42 -4.89
N GLN A 174 -8.87 -11.30 -5.86
CA GLN A 174 -7.78 -12.30 -5.76
C GLN A 174 -6.41 -11.63 -5.72
N TYR A 175 -6.22 -10.59 -6.54
CA TYR A 175 -4.98 -9.82 -6.59
C TYR A 175 -4.68 -9.15 -5.24
N PHE A 176 -5.62 -8.37 -4.72
CA PHE A 176 -5.44 -7.66 -3.46
C PHE A 176 -5.38 -8.59 -2.24
N GLU A 177 -6.11 -9.72 -2.22
CA GLU A 177 -5.94 -10.73 -1.15
C GLU A 177 -4.55 -11.36 -1.21
N LYS A 178 -3.98 -11.57 -2.41
CA LYS A 178 -2.61 -12.07 -2.53
C LYS A 178 -1.58 -11.05 -2.04
N GLU A 179 -1.74 -9.76 -2.40
CA GLU A 179 -0.91 -8.69 -1.82
C GLU A 179 -0.96 -8.69 -0.29
N ARG A 180 -2.18 -8.79 0.27
CA ARG A 180 -2.40 -8.84 1.73
C ARG A 180 -1.70 -10.03 2.37
N GLU A 181 -1.85 -11.22 1.81
CA GLU A 181 -1.21 -12.45 2.28
C GLU A 181 0.31 -12.31 2.32
N LEU A 182 0.91 -11.83 1.22
CA LEU A 182 2.36 -11.68 1.11
C LEU A 182 2.89 -10.59 2.06
N PHE A 183 2.15 -9.49 2.19
CA PHE A 183 2.50 -8.39 3.08
C PHE A 183 2.43 -8.79 4.56
N GLN A 184 1.35 -9.46 4.98
CA GLN A 184 1.16 -9.91 6.36
C GLN A 184 2.12 -11.04 6.77
N ALA A 185 2.64 -11.80 5.81
CA ALA A 185 3.68 -12.79 6.06
C ALA A 185 5.05 -12.18 6.42
N LEU A 186 5.21 -10.86 6.28
CA LEU A 186 6.46 -10.15 6.54
C LEU A 186 6.43 -9.44 7.89
N LYS A 187 7.49 -9.61 8.66
CA LYS A 187 7.89 -8.66 9.69
C LYS A 187 8.61 -7.50 8.99
N LEU A 188 8.20 -6.28 9.29
CA LEU A 188 8.75 -5.06 8.71
C LEU A 188 9.19 -4.12 9.84
N PRO A 189 10.30 -3.37 9.68
CA PRO A 189 10.75 -2.45 10.71
C PRO A 189 9.81 -1.25 10.80
N ASP A 190 9.63 -0.71 11.99
CA ASP A 190 8.86 0.49 12.29
C ASP A 190 9.65 1.79 12.07
N THR A 191 10.89 1.68 11.59
CA THR A 191 11.83 2.77 11.37
C THR A 191 12.50 2.64 10.02
N THR A 192 12.94 3.78 9.48
CA THR A 192 13.78 3.80 8.27
C THR A 192 15.23 3.51 8.62
N MET A 193 15.94 2.85 7.72
CA MET A 193 17.35 2.52 7.88
C MET A 193 18.04 2.44 6.50
N PRO A 194 19.38 2.57 6.44
CA PRO A 194 20.12 2.40 5.19
C PRO A 194 19.85 1.04 4.53
N LYS A 195 19.85 0.99 3.20
CA LYS A 195 19.52 -0.21 2.40
C LYS A 195 20.17 -1.51 2.91
N ASN A 196 21.47 -1.48 3.21
CA ASN A 196 22.18 -2.69 3.60
C ASN A 196 21.74 -3.19 4.99
N GLU A 197 21.48 -2.27 5.92
CA GLU A 197 20.92 -2.56 7.24
C GLU A 197 19.49 -3.07 7.11
N LEU A 198 18.68 -2.45 6.24
CA LEU A 198 17.32 -2.92 5.93
C LEU A 198 17.34 -4.36 5.43
N PHE A 199 18.24 -4.69 4.51
CA PHE A 199 18.34 -6.05 3.98
C PHE A 199 18.78 -7.06 5.04
N GLN A 200 19.70 -6.69 5.93
CA GLN A 200 20.11 -7.54 7.05
C GLN A 200 18.96 -7.76 8.02
N TRP A 201 18.28 -6.69 8.42
CA TRP A 201 17.11 -6.73 9.30
C TRP A 201 16.01 -7.62 8.72
N MET A 202 15.66 -7.41 7.44
CA MET A 202 14.63 -8.20 6.78
C MET A 202 14.96 -9.69 6.80
N LYS A 203 16.21 -10.07 6.50
CA LYS A 203 16.65 -11.48 6.51
C LYS A 203 16.73 -12.08 7.90
N GLN A 204 17.03 -11.28 8.92
CA GLN A 204 17.09 -11.70 10.30
C GLN A 204 15.69 -11.98 10.87
N HIS A 205 14.71 -11.15 10.51
CA HIS A 205 13.35 -11.23 11.05
C HIS A 205 12.36 -12.01 10.17
N ASN A 206 12.75 -12.34 8.94
CA ASN A 206 11.96 -13.13 7.99
C ASN A 206 12.79 -14.32 7.46
N PRO A 207 12.78 -15.48 8.14
CA PRO A 207 13.61 -16.64 7.76
C PRO A 207 13.42 -17.11 6.32
N GLN A 208 12.24 -16.93 5.74
CA GLN A 208 11.93 -17.24 4.35
C GLN A 208 12.72 -16.40 3.33
N LEU A 209 13.26 -15.24 3.75
CA LEU A 209 14.11 -14.37 2.91
C LEU A 209 15.60 -14.71 3.04
N LYS A 210 15.98 -15.64 3.93
CA LYS A 210 17.39 -15.98 4.18
C LYS A 210 18.04 -16.53 2.90
N GLY A 211 19.22 -16.01 2.59
CA GLY A 211 19.96 -16.39 1.39
C GLY A 211 19.41 -15.81 0.08
N ARG A 212 18.32 -15.03 0.12
CA ARG A 212 17.72 -14.42 -1.07
C ARG A 212 18.22 -13.02 -1.33
N TRP A 213 18.30 -12.63 -2.60
CA TRP A 213 18.54 -11.26 -3.01
C TRP A 213 17.24 -10.46 -2.99
N LEU A 214 17.24 -9.35 -2.26
CA LEU A 214 16.13 -8.41 -2.20
C LEU A 214 16.40 -7.26 -3.19
N GLY A 215 15.34 -6.70 -3.77
CA GLY A 215 15.44 -5.52 -4.61
C GLY A 215 15.31 -4.23 -3.80
N TYR A 216 15.89 -3.14 -4.29
CA TYR A 216 15.75 -1.82 -3.69
C TYR A 216 15.83 -0.72 -4.74
N GLU A 217 14.81 0.12 -4.82
CA GLU A 217 14.80 1.31 -5.67
C GLU A 217 15.39 2.49 -4.87
N LYS A 218 16.46 3.11 -5.39
CA LYS A 218 17.25 4.08 -4.62
C LYS A 218 16.59 5.45 -4.46
N HIS A 219 15.77 5.87 -5.42
CA HIS A 219 15.17 7.19 -5.47
C HIS A 219 13.90 7.29 -4.61
N SER A 220 13.04 6.28 -4.63
CA SER A 220 11.84 6.17 -3.82
C SER A 220 12.09 5.48 -2.47
N GLY A 221 13.18 4.71 -2.35
CA GLY A 221 13.46 3.90 -1.16
C GLY A 221 12.59 2.66 -1.05
N GLU A 222 12.08 2.17 -2.18
CA GLU A 222 11.15 1.05 -2.23
C GLU A 222 11.88 -0.29 -2.05
N LEU A 223 11.44 -1.08 -1.07
CA LEU A 223 11.90 -2.43 -0.84
C LEU A 223 11.13 -3.39 -1.76
N ARG A 224 11.84 -4.32 -2.41
CA ARG A 224 11.23 -5.29 -3.33
C ARG A 224 11.54 -6.71 -2.92
N ILE A 225 10.52 -7.55 -2.89
CA ILE A 225 10.63 -8.99 -2.62
C ILE A 225 10.03 -9.72 -3.81
N CYS A 226 10.77 -10.70 -4.33
CA CYS A 226 10.38 -11.39 -5.55
C CYS A 226 9.91 -12.81 -5.25
N TYR A 227 8.90 -13.24 -6.01
CA TYR A 227 8.22 -14.51 -5.82
C TYR A 227 8.06 -15.22 -7.16
N SER A 228 8.19 -16.55 -7.18
CA SER A 228 7.79 -17.35 -8.35
C SER A 228 6.28 -17.25 -8.60
N LYS A 229 5.80 -17.81 -9.72
CA LYS A 229 4.35 -17.90 -10.01
C LYS A 229 3.53 -18.59 -8.91
N ASP A 230 4.14 -19.55 -8.22
CA ASP A 230 3.54 -20.26 -7.07
C ASP A 230 3.75 -19.53 -5.73
N PHE A 231 4.17 -18.26 -5.77
CA PHE A 231 4.41 -17.41 -4.60
C PHE A 231 5.50 -17.90 -3.64
N LYS A 232 6.50 -18.64 -4.14
CA LYS A 232 7.70 -18.98 -3.36
C LYS A 232 8.73 -17.86 -3.47
N VAL A 233 9.36 -17.47 -2.36
CA VAL A 233 10.40 -16.42 -2.38
C VAL A 233 11.57 -16.87 -3.28
N ILE A 234 11.93 -16.00 -4.22
CA ILE A 234 13.08 -16.14 -5.12
C ILE A 234 14.01 -14.93 -5.01
N ASP A 235 15.16 -15.02 -5.66
CA ASP A 235 16.04 -13.86 -5.81
C ASP A 235 15.38 -12.83 -6.74
N CYS A 236 15.35 -11.57 -6.31
CA CYS A 236 15.05 -10.49 -7.24
C CYS A 236 16.15 -10.38 -8.29
N LYS A 237 15.75 -10.18 -9.54
CA LYS A 237 16.70 -9.91 -10.63
C LYS A 237 17.32 -8.53 -10.43
N LYS A 238 18.58 -8.41 -10.83
CA LYS A 238 19.37 -7.17 -10.74
C LYS A 238 19.17 -6.31 -11.97
#